data_AF-A0AAW2CXC5-F1
#
_entry.id   AF-A0AAW2CXC5-F1
#
_cell.length_a   1.000
_cell.length_b   1.000
_cell.length_c   1.000
_cell.angle_alpha   90.00
_cell.angle_beta   90.00
_cell.angle_gamma   90.00
#
_symmetry.space_group_name_H-M   'P 1'
#
loop_
_entity.id
_entity.type
_entity.pdbx_description
1 polymer ?
#
loop_
_entity_poly.entity_id
_entity_poly.type
_entity_poly.pdbx_seq_one_letter_code
_entity_poly.pdbx_strand_id
1 'polypeptide(L)'
;MASRCNLVYTAKLAEQAERYDEVIDAMKKVAKLGVELTTEERNLLSLGHKNVLNARRASLRMLSSIKQKEEVKGNEYRVKHIKKYRQKVESEILAICNDIMTVIDEHLLPSASEVESTVFYYKMKGDYYRYLAEFRTGDEKKEVADKSMKAYETASTFAEADLAPTNPIRLGLALNFSVFYHEIMNSNERACYLANKAFDEALPELDNLSSESYKESTLLLGLLRDNHNLWTSK
;
A
#
# COMPACT_ATOMS: atom_id res chain seq x y z
N MET A 1 -19.67 20.74 -9.67
CA MET A 1 -18.26 21.17 -9.81
C MET A 1 -17.75 21.93 -8.59
N ALA A 2 -18.39 23.02 -8.13
CA ALA A 2 -17.94 23.79 -6.95
C ALA A 2 -17.75 22.94 -5.66
N SER A 3 -18.61 21.94 -5.43
CA SER A 3 -18.49 21.06 -4.26
C SER A 3 -17.26 20.13 -4.32
N ARG A 4 -16.90 19.58 -5.48
CA ARG A 4 -15.70 18.71 -5.65
C ARG A 4 -14.42 19.52 -5.43
N CYS A 5 -14.29 20.67 -6.09
CA CYS A 5 -13.12 21.53 -5.94
C CYS A 5 -12.91 21.98 -4.49
N ASN A 6 -13.99 22.33 -3.77
CA ASN A 6 -13.91 22.68 -2.35
C ASN A 6 -13.46 21.50 -1.47
N LEU A 7 -13.93 20.29 -1.75
CA LEU A 7 -13.50 19.08 -1.03
C LEU A 7 -12.00 18.80 -1.27
N VAL A 8 -11.54 18.85 -2.51
CA VAL A 8 -10.13 18.65 -2.86
C VAL A 8 -9.25 19.74 -2.24
N TYR A 9 -9.69 21.00 -2.28
CA TYR A 9 -8.97 22.09 -1.63
C TYR A 9 -8.88 21.90 -0.11
N THR A 10 -9.98 21.45 0.52
CA THR A 10 -9.98 21.10 1.95
C THR A 10 -9.01 19.96 2.25
N ALA A 11 -8.97 18.92 1.40
CA ALA A 11 -8.03 17.82 1.54
C ALA A 11 -6.57 18.31 1.45
N LYS A 12 -6.26 19.23 0.54
CA LYS A 12 -4.91 19.84 0.43
C LYS A 12 -4.57 20.66 1.67
N LEU A 13 -5.50 21.46 2.20
CA LEU A 13 -5.27 22.19 3.46
C LEU A 13 -5.02 21.24 4.63
N ALA A 14 -5.80 20.15 4.72
CA ALA A 14 -5.62 19.13 5.75
C ALA A 14 -4.28 18.38 5.61
N GLU A 15 -3.84 18.09 4.40
CA GLU A 15 -2.51 17.50 4.12
C GLU A 15 -1.39 18.41 4.65
N GLN A 16 -1.44 19.71 4.33
CA GLN A 16 -0.45 20.69 4.80
C GLN A 16 -0.45 20.85 6.34
N ALA A 17 -1.58 20.57 6.98
CA ALA A 17 -1.73 20.58 8.43
C ALA A 17 -1.48 19.20 9.08
N GLU A 18 -1.06 18.19 8.31
CA GLU A 18 -0.85 16.81 8.75
C GLU A 18 -2.10 16.15 9.38
N ARG A 19 -3.30 16.64 9.03
CA ARG A 19 -4.59 16.13 9.51
C ARG A 19 -5.14 15.06 8.58
N TYR A 20 -4.43 13.93 8.50
CA TYR A 20 -4.71 12.89 7.51
C TYR A 20 -6.10 12.25 7.61
N ASP A 21 -6.71 12.21 8.79
CA ASP A 21 -8.11 11.75 8.93
C ASP A 21 -9.08 12.67 8.14
N GLU A 22 -8.83 13.98 8.13
CA GLU A 22 -9.65 14.93 7.37
C GLU A 22 -9.38 14.87 5.87
N VAL A 23 -8.15 14.55 5.46
CA VAL A 23 -7.82 14.23 4.07
C VAL A 23 -8.67 13.06 3.59
N ILE A 24 -8.72 11.98 4.38
CA ILE A 24 -9.52 10.79 4.07
C ILE A 24 -11.00 11.15 3.94
N ASP A 25 -11.57 11.86 4.93
CA ASP A 25 -12.98 12.22 4.93
C ASP A 25 -13.37 13.08 3.71
N ALA A 26 -12.54 14.04 3.34
CA ALA A 26 -12.76 14.87 2.16
C ALA A 26 -12.65 14.05 0.86
N MET A 27 -11.60 13.25 0.71
CA MET A 27 -11.35 12.47 -0.51
C MET A 27 -12.35 11.32 -0.69
N LYS A 28 -12.89 10.75 0.39
CA LYS A 28 -13.99 9.78 0.32
C LYS A 28 -15.27 10.41 -0.22
N LYS A 29 -15.57 11.66 0.14
CA LYS A 29 -16.70 12.40 -0.43
C LYS A 29 -16.49 12.64 -1.92
N VAL A 30 -15.25 12.92 -2.35
CA VAL A 30 -14.91 13.06 -3.78
C VAL A 30 -15.10 11.73 -4.53
N ALA A 31 -14.60 10.61 -3.98
CA ALA A 31 -14.78 9.29 -4.57
C ALA A 31 -16.26 8.92 -4.76
N LYS A 32 -17.11 9.27 -3.79
CA LYS A 32 -18.57 9.03 -3.80
C LYS A 32 -19.34 9.84 -4.86
N LEU A 33 -18.70 10.78 -5.55
CA LEU A 33 -19.32 11.48 -6.67
C LEU A 33 -19.44 10.60 -7.93
N GLY A 34 -18.85 9.40 -7.94
CA GLY A 34 -19.00 8.42 -9.02
C GLY A 34 -18.34 8.86 -10.32
N VAL A 35 -17.24 9.59 -10.21
CA VAL A 35 -16.48 10.15 -11.32
C VAL A 35 -15.01 9.80 -11.14
N GLU A 36 -14.31 9.55 -12.24
CA GLU A 36 -12.90 9.21 -12.20
C GLU A 36 -12.08 10.27 -11.46
N LEU A 37 -11.20 9.82 -10.58
CA LEU A 37 -10.27 10.70 -9.86
C LEU A 37 -9.12 11.09 -10.77
N THR A 38 -8.72 12.36 -10.70
CA THR A 38 -7.47 12.79 -11.32
C THR A 38 -6.28 12.16 -10.59
N THR A 39 -5.11 12.13 -11.24
CA THR A 39 -3.87 11.62 -10.62
C THR A 39 -3.57 12.30 -9.28
N GLU A 40 -3.79 13.62 -9.17
CA GLU A 40 -3.60 14.36 -7.91
C GLU A 40 -4.57 13.92 -6.81
N GLU A 41 -5.85 13.77 -7.12
CA GLU A 41 -6.88 13.31 -6.17
C GLU A 41 -6.62 11.87 -5.73
N ARG A 42 -6.23 11.00 -6.66
CA ARG A 42 -5.86 9.60 -6.40
C ARG A 42 -4.68 9.53 -5.43
N ASN A 43 -3.67 10.36 -5.65
CA ASN A 43 -2.49 10.46 -4.81
C ASN A 43 -2.83 10.99 -3.40
N LEU A 44 -3.68 12.02 -3.30
CA LEU A 44 -4.15 12.54 -2.01
C LEU A 44 -4.92 11.49 -1.19
N LEU A 45 -5.83 10.75 -1.83
CA LEU A 45 -6.58 9.69 -1.17
C LEU A 45 -5.65 8.59 -0.63
N SER A 46 -4.68 8.16 -1.45
CA SER A 46 -3.69 7.16 -1.09
C SER A 46 -2.78 7.64 0.05
N LEU A 47 -2.33 8.90 -0.01
CA LEU A 47 -1.50 9.53 1.00
C LEU A 47 -2.19 9.58 2.37
N GLY A 48 -3.45 10.02 2.41
CA GLY A 48 -4.23 10.11 3.65
C GLY A 48 -4.30 8.76 4.37
N HIS A 49 -4.78 7.72 3.66
CA HIS A 49 -4.90 6.38 4.23
C HIS A 49 -3.53 5.78 4.60
N LYS A 50 -2.50 5.99 3.77
CA LYS A 50 -1.14 5.50 4.05
C LYS A 50 -0.58 6.08 5.35
N ASN A 51 -0.77 7.39 5.60
CA ASN A 51 -0.23 8.03 6.81
C ASN A 51 -0.95 7.55 8.08
N VAL A 52 -2.29 7.55 8.08
CA VAL A 52 -3.09 7.06 9.22
C VAL A 52 -2.74 5.60 9.54
N LEU A 53 -2.65 4.75 8.51
CA LEU A 53 -2.32 3.34 8.70
C LEU A 53 -0.88 3.14 9.17
N ASN A 54 0.10 3.86 8.62
CA ASN A 54 1.51 3.73 9.00
C ASN A 54 1.73 4.08 10.48
N ALA A 55 1.03 5.09 11.01
CA ALA A 55 1.08 5.42 12.43
C ALA A 55 0.62 4.25 13.32
N ARG A 56 -0.46 3.55 12.92
CA ARG A 56 -0.96 2.37 13.64
C ARG A 56 -0.05 1.16 13.48
N ARG A 57 0.51 0.91 12.29
CA ARG A 57 1.51 -0.15 12.05
C ARG A 57 2.78 0.08 12.87
N ALA A 58 3.26 1.33 12.99
CA ALA A 58 4.39 1.68 13.85
C ALA A 58 4.08 1.38 15.33
N SER A 59 2.88 1.74 15.80
CA SER A 59 2.42 1.43 17.14
C SER A 59 2.37 -0.08 17.40
N LEU A 60 1.89 -0.87 16.44
CA LEU A 60 1.81 -2.32 16.56
C LEU A 60 3.20 -2.98 16.69
N ARG A 61 4.19 -2.51 15.91
CA ARG A 61 5.59 -2.94 16.02
C ARG A 61 6.18 -2.60 17.38
N MET A 62 5.96 -1.38 17.86
CA MET A 62 6.43 -0.95 19.19
C MET A 62 5.82 -1.80 20.31
N LEU A 63 4.50 -2.02 20.28
CA LEU A 63 3.81 -2.86 21.27
C LEU A 63 4.34 -4.30 21.27
N SER A 64 4.68 -4.85 20.10
CA SER A 64 5.27 -6.17 20.00
C SER A 64 6.64 -6.24 20.67
N SER A 65 7.48 -5.21 20.50
CA SER A 65 8.77 -5.10 21.19
C SER A 65 8.63 -4.96 22.70
N ILE A 66 7.69 -4.12 23.17
CA ILE A 66 7.43 -3.96 24.61
C ILE A 66 6.93 -5.28 25.22
N LYS A 67 6.02 -5.98 24.53
CA LYS A 67 5.51 -7.29 24.93
C LYS A 67 6.66 -8.28 25.15
N GLN A 68 7.57 -8.40 24.19
CA GLN A 68 8.72 -9.29 24.26
C GLN A 68 9.63 -8.96 25.46
N LYS A 69 9.86 -7.68 25.75
CA LYS A 69 10.66 -7.26 26.92
C LYS A 69 9.99 -7.64 28.25
N GLU A 70 8.67 -7.53 28.36
CA GLU A 70 7.95 -7.92 29.57
C GLU A 70 7.79 -9.45 29.70
N GLU A 71 7.74 -10.19 28.59
CA GLU A 71 7.81 -11.66 28.57
C GLU A 71 9.14 -12.16 29.14
N VAL A 72 10.27 -11.58 28.73
CA VAL A 72 11.61 -11.91 29.27
C VAL A 72 11.72 -11.64 30.77
N LYS A 73 11.01 -10.64 31.30
CA LYS A 73 10.96 -10.33 32.73
C LYS A 73 9.98 -11.21 33.52
N GLY A 74 9.23 -12.09 32.85
CA GLY A 74 8.20 -12.92 33.49
C GLY A 74 6.99 -12.12 34.02
N ASN A 75 6.73 -10.90 33.53
CA ASN A 75 5.62 -10.08 34.03
C ASN A 75 4.31 -10.40 33.28
N GLU A 76 3.70 -11.53 33.61
CA GLU A 76 2.49 -12.03 32.95
C GLU A 76 1.32 -11.03 32.97
N TYR A 77 1.16 -10.28 34.05
CA TYR A 77 0.12 -9.27 34.18
C TYR A 77 0.26 -8.16 33.12
N ARG A 78 1.48 -7.61 32.97
CA ARG A 78 1.76 -6.60 31.94
C ARG A 78 1.66 -7.16 30.54
N VAL A 79 2.12 -8.39 30.32
CA VAL A 79 1.99 -9.08 29.03
C VAL A 79 0.52 -9.19 28.62
N LYS A 80 -0.37 -9.56 29.56
CA LYS A 80 -1.82 -9.62 29.30
C LYS A 80 -2.40 -8.24 28.98
N HIS A 81 -1.99 -7.20 29.70
CA HIS A 81 -2.42 -5.83 29.44
C HIS A 81 -1.98 -5.33 28.06
N ILE A 82 -0.73 -5.59 27.68
CA ILE A 82 -0.17 -5.22 26.37
C ILE A 82 -0.92 -5.96 25.25
N LYS A 83 -1.23 -7.25 25.42
CA LYS A 83 -2.04 -8.02 24.45
C LYS A 83 -3.41 -7.38 24.21
N LYS A 84 -4.10 -6.95 25.27
CA LYS A 84 -5.41 -6.27 25.16
C LYS A 84 -5.30 -4.94 24.40
N TYR A 85 -4.27 -4.14 24.69
CA TYR A 85 -4.07 -2.88 23.99
C TYR A 85 -3.67 -3.09 22.53
N ARG A 86 -2.86 -4.12 22.25
CA ARG A 86 -2.51 -4.53 20.89
C ARG A 86 -3.74 -4.89 20.06
N GLN A 87 -4.69 -5.65 20.61
CA GLN A 87 -5.96 -5.99 19.94
C GLN A 87 -6.78 -4.74 19.55
N LYS A 88 -6.75 -3.68 20.38
CA LYS A 88 -7.38 -2.40 20.04
C LYS A 88 -6.75 -1.80 18.78
N VAL A 89 -5.41 -1.73 18.73
CA VAL A 89 -4.68 -1.21 17.56
C VAL A 89 -4.93 -2.07 16.31
N GLU A 90 -4.96 -3.40 16.46
CA GLU A 90 -5.29 -4.32 15.36
C GLU A 90 -6.71 -4.09 14.81
N SER A 91 -7.68 -3.77 15.69
CA SER A 91 -9.05 -3.43 15.30
C SER A 91 -9.13 -2.09 14.56
N GLU A 92 -8.34 -1.10 14.97
CA GLU A 92 -8.22 0.18 14.27
C GLU A 92 -7.62 0.00 12.86
N ILE A 93 -6.57 -0.82 12.73
CA ILE A 93 -5.98 -1.17 11.43
C ILE A 93 -7.02 -1.87 10.54
N LEU A 94 -7.76 -2.84 11.10
CA LEU A 94 -8.81 -3.54 10.36
C LEU A 94 -9.88 -2.58 9.84
N ALA A 95 -10.33 -1.64 10.67
CA ALA A 95 -11.33 -0.65 10.28
C ALA A 95 -10.81 0.24 9.14
N ILE A 96 -9.57 0.73 9.22
CA ILE A 96 -8.96 1.55 8.16
C ILE A 96 -8.84 0.77 6.84
N CYS A 97 -8.38 -0.48 6.90
CA CYS A 97 -8.27 -1.33 5.70
C CYS A 97 -9.65 -1.60 5.08
N ASN A 98 -10.66 -1.95 5.89
CA ASN A 98 -12.00 -2.22 5.37
C ASN A 98 -12.65 -0.97 4.76
N ASP A 99 -12.41 0.20 5.34
CA ASP A 99 -12.93 1.47 4.85
C ASP A 99 -12.42 1.79 3.44
N ILE A 100 -11.10 1.74 3.20
CA ILE A 100 -10.54 1.97 1.86
C ILE A 100 -10.93 0.88 0.87
N MET A 101 -11.03 -0.38 1.29
CA MET A 101 -11.49 -1.47 0.42
C MET A 101 -12.91 -1.21 -0.08
N THR A 102 -13.80 -0.79 0.82
CA THR A 102 -15.19 -0.45 0.47
C THR A 102 -15.23 0.70 -0.53
N VAL A 103 -14.44 1.75 -0.30
CA VAL A 103 -14.34 2.89 -1.23
C VAL A 103 -13.81 2.46 -2.60
N ILE A 104 -12.81 1.58 -2.63
CA ILE A 104 -12.25 1.07 -3.89
C ILE A 104 -13.31 0.27 -4.66
N ASP A 105 -13.98 -0.66 -4.00
CA ASP A 105 -14.88 -1.61 -4.64
C ASP A 105 -16.22 -0.98 -5.05
N GLU A 106 -16.77 -0.09 -4.23
CA GLU A 106 -18.09 0.52 -4.49
C GLU A 106 -18.03 1.79 -5.35
N HIS A 107 -16.88 2.48 -5.41
CA HIS A 107 -16.80 3.80 -6.05
C HIS A 107 -15.65 3.95 -7.04
N LEU A 108 -14.42 3.57 -6.67
CA LEU A 108 -13.24 3.89 -7.48
C LEU A 108 -13.08 2.95 -8.69
N LEU A 109 -13.12 1.63 -8.49
CA LEU A 109 -13.04 0.67 -9.58
C LEU A 109 -14.21 0.80 -10.57
N PRO A 110 -15.48 0.95 -10.14
CA PRO A 110 -16.59 1.19 -11.07
C PRO A 110 -16.47 2.48 -11.88
N SER A 111 -15.76 3.49 -11.36
CA SER A 111 -15.57 4.79 -12.03
C SER A 111 -14.24 4.90 -12.78
N ALA A 112 -13.37 3.88 -12.73
CA ALA A 112 -12.09 3.89 -13.41
C ALA A 112 -12.28 3.62 -14.91
N SER A 113 -11.84 4.54 -15.76
CA SER A 113 -11.85 4.34 -17.21
C SER A 113 -10.43 4.17 -17.79
N GLU A 114 -9.42 4.65 -17.08
CA GLU A 114 -8.01 4.48 -17.46
C GLU A 114 -7.37 3.23 -16.82
N VAL A 115 -6.43 2.61 -17.55
CA VAL A 115 -5.69 1.44 -17.05
C VAL A 115 -4.82 1.83 -15.86
N GLU A 116 -4.20 3.02 -15.88
CA GLU A 116 -3.42 3.52 -14.75
C GLU A 116 -4.26 3.59 -13.45
N SER A 117 -5.49 4.09 -13.55
CA SER A 117 -6.44 4.13 -12.44
C SER A 117 -6.71 2.73 -11.90
N THR A 118 -7.01 1.79 -12.79
CA THR A 118 -7.33 0.40 -12.46
C THR A 118 -6.16 -0.29 -11.75
N VAL A 119 -4.96 -0.21 -12.33
CA VAL A 119 -3.73 -0.78 -11.74
C VAL A 119 -3.46 -0.18 -10.37
N PHE A 120 -3.58 1.14 -10.23
CA PHE A 120 -3.36 1.82 -8.96
C PHE A 120 -4.31 1.33 -7.86
N TYR A 121 -5.60 1.17 -8.17
CA TYR A 121 -6.59 0.72 -7.18
C TYR A 121 -6.39 -0.75 -6.80
N TYR A 122 -6.13 -1.64 -7.76
CA TYR A 122 -5.82 -3.04 -7.43
C TYR A 122 -4.52 -3.18 -6.65
N LYS A 123 -3.49 -2.39 -6.99
CA LYS A 123 -2.26 -2.30 -6.19
C LYS A 123 -2.56 -1.87 -4.76
N MET A 124 -3.39 -0.85 -4.56
CA MET A 124 -3.83 -0.43 -3.22
C MET A 124 -4.53 -1.58 -2.49
N LYS A 125 -5.46 -2.30 -3.13
CA LYS A 125 -6.09 -3.49 -2.51
C LYS A 125 -5.03 -4.51 -2.08
N GLY A 126 -4.06 -4.82 -2.92
CA GLY A 126 -2.92 -5.67 -2.58
C GLY A 126 -2.19 -5.16 -1.32
N ASP A 127 -1.86 -3.87 -1.29
CA ASP A 127 -1.19 -3.24 -0.15
C ASP A 127 -1.99 -3.38 1.16
N TYR A 128 -3.29 -3.07 1.15
CA TYR A 128 -4.12 -3.13 2.36
C TYR A 128 -4.39 -4.55 2.84
N TYR A 129 -4.55 -5.53 1.93
CA TYR A 129 -4.62 -6.94 2.34
C TYR A 129 -3.29 -7.46 2.88
N ARG A 130 -2.16 -7.05 2.29
CA ARG A 130 -0.83 -7.35 2.83
C ARG A 130 -0.66 -6.81 4.24
N TYR A 131 -1.08 -5.57 4.50
CA TYR A 131 -1.00 -4.99 5.85
C TYR A 131 -1.85 -5.77 6.87
N LEU A 132 -3.00 -6.32 6.47
CA LEU A 132 -3.77 -7.23 7.33
C LEU A 132 -3.01 -8.55 7.58
N ALA A 133 -2.35 -9.09 6.56
CA ALA A 133 -1.58 -10.33 6.67
C ALA A 133 -0.39 -10.25 7.65
N GLU A 134 0.11 -9.05 7.95
CA GLU A 134 1.26 -8.84 8.86
C GLU A 134 1.00 -9.30 10.30
N PHE A 135 -0.25 -9.23 10.78
CA PHE A 135 -0.58 -9.52 12.17
C PHE A 135 -1.64 -10.61 12.35
N ARG A 136 -2.29 -11.05 11.27
CA ARG A 136 -3.20 -12.19 11.27
C ARG A 136 -2.44 -13.50 11.43
N THR A 137 -3.12 -14.53 11.92
CA THR A 137 -2.54 -15.86 12.16
C THR A 137 -3.46 -16.96 11.66
N GLY A 138 -2.93 -18.15 11.42
CA GLY A 138 -3.73 -19.31 11.00
C GLY A 138 -4.47 -19.07 9.69
N ASP A 139 -5.72 -19.55 9.63
CA ASP A 139 -6.55 -19.49 8.42
C ASP A 139 -6.87 -18.05 7.99
N GLU A 140 -7.07 -17.13 8.95
CA GLU A 140 -7.29 -15.72 8.63
C GLU A 140 -6.11 -15.13 7.87
N LYS A 141 -4.86 -15.47 8.25
CA LYS A 141 -3.65 -15.00 7.55
C LYS A 141 -3.63 -15.50 6.11
N LYS A 142 -3.96 -16.78 5.92
CA LYS A 142 -3.99 -17.40 4.59
C LYS A 142 -5.04 -16.73 3.70
N GLU A 143 -6.24 -16.51 4.22
CA GLU A 143 -7.32 -15.85 3.47
C GLU A 143 -6.94 -14.43 3.03
N VAL A 144 -6.38 -13.60 3.93
CA VAL A 144 -5.99 -12.23 3.56
C VAL A 144 -4.76 -12.22 2.64
N ALA A 145 -3.83 -13.17 2.78
CA ALA A 145 -2.70 -13.31 1.87
C ALA A 145 -3.17 -13.70 0.45
N ASP A 146 -4.12 -14.62 0.33
CA ASP A 146 -4.70 -15.01 -0.97
C ASP A 146 -5.43 -13.83 -1.63
N LYS A 147 -6.15 -13.01 -0.85
CA LYS A 147 -6.77 -11.77 -1.35
C LYS A 147 -5.73 -10.75 -1.81
N SER A 148 -4.63 -10.59 -1.07
CA SER A 148 -3.51 -9.73 -1.45
C SER A 148 -2.87 -10.20 -2.76
N MET A 149 -2.61 -11.51 -2.87
CA MET A 149 -2.02 -12.12 -4.06
C MET A 149 -2.88 -11.84 -5.29
N LYS A 150 -4.18 -12.18 -5.24
CA LYS A 150 -5.11 -11.97 -6.35
C LYS A 150 -5.18 -10.51 -6.80
N ALA A 151 -5.18 -9.58 -5.85
CA ALA A 151 -5.20 -8.16 -6.17
C ALA A 151 -3.93 -7.70 -6.89
N TYR A 152 -2.75 -8.13 -6.41
CA TYR A 152 -1.49 -7.83 -7.09
C TYR A 152 -1.37 -8.51 -8.46
N GLU A 153 -1.76 -9.78 -8.60
CA GLU A 153 -1.77 -10.49 -9.89
C GLU A 153 -2.67 -9.78 -10.90
N THR A 154 -3.88 -9.38 -10.47
CA THR A 154 -4.81 -8.62 -11.31
C THR A 154 -4.18 -7.29 -11.74
N ALA A 155 -3.58 -6.55 -10.81
CA ALA A 155 -2.87 -5.31 -11.14
C ALA A 155 -1.72 -5.55 -12.12
N SER A 156 -0.96 -6.63 -11.96
CA SER A 156 0.17 -6.99 -12.82
C SER A 156 -0.30 -7.32 -14.23
N THR A 157 -1.40 -8.06 -14.38
CA THR A 157 -1.98 -8.36 -15.71
C THR A 157 -2.34 -7.07 -16.45
N PHE A 158 -3.04 -6.13 -15.81
CA PHE A 158 -3.37 -4.84 -16.44
C PHE A 158 -2.13 -3.99 -16.72
N ALA A 159 -1.16 -3.96 -15.80
CA ALA A 159 0.05 -3.17 -15.96
C ALA A 159 0.95 -3.70 -17.09
N GLU A 160 1.08 -5.03 -17.22
CA GLU A 160 1.90 -5.65 -18.27
C GLU A 160 1.28 -5.50 -19.66
N ALA A 161 -0.05 -5.40 -19.75
CA ALA A 161 -0.76 -5.21 -21.01
C ALA A 161 -0.59 -3.79 -21.57
N ASP A 162 -0.73 -2.75 -20.74
CA ASP A 162 -0.94 -1.38 -21.24
C ASP A 162 0.01 -0.31 -20.64
N LEU A 163 0.83 -0.63 -19.63
CA LEU A 163 1.77 0.34 -19.03
C LEU A 163 3.21 0.03 -19.43
N ALA A 164 3.96 1.06 -19.83
CA ALA A 164 5.39 0.93 -20.11
C ALA A 164 6.15 0.38 -18.88
N PRO A 165 7.20 -0.44 -19.06
CA PRO A 165 8.04 -0.96 -17.97
C PRO A 165 8.58 0.12 -17.02
N THR A 166 8.82 1.32 -17.55
CA THR A 166 9.30 2.48 -16.80
C THR A 166 8.21 3.26 -16.07
N ASN A 167 6.92 2.94 -16.27
CA ASN A 167 5.81 3.64 -15.63
C ASN A 167 5.91 3.52 -14.09
N PRO A 168 5.85 4.64 -13.34
CA PRO A 168 5.97 4.63 -11.88
C PRO A 168 4.93 3.76 -11.15
N ILE A 169 3.71 3.64 -11.67
CA ILE A 169 2.67 2.79 -11.08
C ILE A 169 3.04 1.31 -11.24
N ARG A 170 3.52 0.91 -12.43
CA ARG A 170 4.00 -0.47 -12.71
C ARG A 170 5.23 -0.82 -11.87
N LEU A 171 6.21 0.07 -11.79
CA LEU A 171 7.40 -0.13 -10.94
C LEU A 171 7.04 -0.20 -9.45
N GLY A 172 6.17 0.70 -8.99
CA GLY A 172 5.67 0.71 -7.62
C GLY A 172 4.87 -0.55 -7.27
N LEU A 173 4.13 -1.11 -8.24
CA LEU A 173 3.46 -2.40 -8.11
C LEU A 173 4.48 -3.53 -7.95
N ALA A 174 5.48 -3.62 -8.83
CA ALA A 174 6.54 -4.65 -8.73
C ALA A 174 7.30 -4.56 -7.40
N LEU A 175 7.59 -3.35 -6.93
CA LEU A 175 8.20 -3.11 -5.61
C LEU A 175 7.35 -3.68 -4.48
N ASN A 176 6.06 -3.35 -4.43
CA ASN A 176 5.21 -3.80 -3.34
C ASN A 176 4.88 -5.30 -3.43
N PHE A 177 4.77 -5.84 -4.65
CA PHE A 177 4.50 -7.26 -4.86
C PHE A 177 5.72 -8.12 -4.53
N SER A 178 6.93 -7.69 -4.84
CA SER A 178 8.15 -8.37 -4.40
C SER A 178 8.26 -8.40 -2.86
N VAL A 179 7.97 -7.29 -2.19
CA VAL A 179 7.90 -7.22 -0.71
C VAL A 179 6.84 -8.19 -0.17
N PHE A 180 5.67 -8.30 -0.79
CA PHE A 180 4.66 -9.28 -0.41
C PHE A 180 5.19 -10.73 -0.47
N TYR A 181 5.86 -11.09 -1.57
CA TYR A 181 6.45 -12.42 -1.70
C TYR A 181 7.50 -12.70 -0.62
N HIS A 182 8.34 -11.71 -0.31
CA HIS A 182 9.35 -11.84 0.73
C HIS A 182 8.72 -11.95 2.14
N GLU A 183 7.94 -10.95 2.55
CA GLU A 183 7.50 -10.79 3.94
C GLU A 183 6.28 -11.65 4.31
N ILE A 184 5.37 -11.91 3.37
CA ILE A 184 4.12 -12.62 3.65
C ILE A 184 4.18 -14.08 3.19
N MET A 185 4.67 -14.32 1.97
CA MET A 185 4.73 -15.65 1.38
C MET A 185 6.01 -16.42 1.72
N ASN A 186 6.99 -15.77 2.36
CA ASN A 186 8.31 -16.34 2.66
C ASN A 186 9.00 -16.93 1.43
N SER A 187 8.85 -16.30 0.27
CA SER A 187 9.40 -16.76 -1.01
C SER A 187 10.38 -15.72 -1.56
N ASN A 188 11.64 -15.80 -1.10
CA ASN A 188 12.71 -14.91 -1.57
C ASN A 188 12.99 -15.08 -3.06
N GLU A 189 12.93 -16.31 -3.57
CA GLU A 189 13.13 -16.60 -4.99
C GLU A 189 12.16 -15.81 -5.87
N ARG A 190 10.85 -15.87 -5.56
CA ARG A 190 9.84 -15.10 -6.31
C ARG A 190 9.98 -13.60 -6.11
N ALA A 191 10.31 -13.16 -4.90
CA ALA A 191 10.56 -11.75 -4.62
C ALA A 191 11.71 -11.19 -5.47
N CYS A 192 12.84 -11.89 -5.51
CA CYS A 192 14.00 -11.51 -6.33
C CYS A 192 13.70 -11.63 -7.83
N TYR A 193 12.98 -12.66 -8.27
CA TYR A 193 12.57 -12.81 -9.66
C TYR A 193 11.75 -11.60 -10.14
N LEU A 194 10.75 -11.18 -9.37
CA LEU A 194 9.94 -10.00 -9.72
C LEU A 194 10.76 -8.71 -9.74
N ALA A 195 11.66 -8.54 -8.77
CA ALA A 195 12.54 -7.37 -8.74
C ALA A 195 13.45 -7.33 -9.98
N ASN A 196 14.09 -8.44 -10.32
CA ASN A 196 14.98 -8.55 -11.49
C ASN A 196 14.22 -8.37 -12.81
N LYS A 197 13.04 -8.99 -12.96
CA LYS A 197 12.17 -8.79 -14.12
C LYS A 197 11.88 -7.30 -14.34
N ALA A 198 11.52 -6.57 -13.27
CA ALA A 198 11.24 -5.15 -13.36
C ALA A 198 12.48 -4.32 -13.76
N PHE A 199 13.69 -4.70 -13.31
CA PHE A 199 14.93 -4.07 -13.76
C PHE A 199 15.21 -4.33 -15.23
N ASP A 200 15.19 -5.59 -15.64
CA ASP A 200 15.56 -6.01 -16.99
C ASP A 200 14.64 -5.38 -18.05
N GLU A 201 13.36 -5.21 -17.72
CA GLU A 201 12.39 -4.55 -18.58
C GLU A 201 12.51 -3.02 -18.57
N ALA A 202 12.79 -2.38 -17.42
CA ALA A 202 12.80 -0.92 -17.31
C ALA A 202 14.11 -0.27 -17.75
N LEU A 203 15.27 -0.90 -17.47
CA LEU A 203 16.60 -0.33 -17.73
C LEU A 203 16.81 0.11 -19.19
N PRO A 204 16.43 -0.68 -20.22
CA PRO A 204 16.64 -0.30 -21.62
C PRO A 204 15.84 0.94 -22.07
N GLU A 205 14.77 1.28 -21.35
CA GLU A 205 13.86 2.35 -21.71
C GLU A 205 14.08 3.64 -20.91
N LEU A 206 14.92 3.61 -19.86
CA LEU A 206 15.14 4.75 -18.97
C LEU A 206 15.65 6.00 -19.69
N ASP A 207 16.55 5.84 -20.68
CA ASP A 207 17.17 6.95 -21.39
C ASP A 207 16.16 7.74 -22.26
N ASN A 208 14.98 7.18 -22.53
CA ASN A 208 13.92 7.81 -23.32
C ASN A 208 12.94 8.64 -22.47
N LEU A 209 13.10 8.66 -21.15
CA LEU A 209 12.18 9.32 -20.24
C LEU A 209 12.41 10.83 -20.17
N SER A 210 11.33 11.56 -19.85
CA SER A 210 11.43 12.95 -19.41
C SER A 210 12.22 13.04 -18.09
N SER A 211 12.80 14.21 -17.80
CA SER A 211 13.57 14.41 -16.55
C SER A 211 12.76 14.12 -15.28
N GLU A 212 11.45 14.40 -15.29
CA GLU A 212 10.57 14.14 -14.14
C GLU A 212 10.28 12.65 -14.00
N SER A 213 9.83 12.00 -15.08
CA SER A 213 9.57 10.55 -15.09
C SER A 213 10.82 9.74 -14.77
N TYR A 214 11.98 10.15 -15.28
CA TYR A 214 13.27 9.51 -14.98
C TYR A 214 13.58 9.53 -13.48
N LYS A 215 13.39 10.66 -12.80
CA LYS A 215 13.65 10.77 -11.35
C LYS A 215 12.74 9.84 -10.54
N GLU A 216 11.47 9.78 -10.89
CA GLU A 216 10.51 8.93 -10.18
C GLU A 216 10.79 7.44 -10.41
N SER A 217 11.00 7.03 -11.66
CA SER A 217 11.29 5.63 -12.01
C SER A 217 12.63 5.16 -11.43
N THR A 218 13.68 5.99 -11.46
CA THR A 218 14.98 5.65 -10.87
C THR A 218 14.94 5.56 -9.34
N LEU A 219 14.11 6.37 -8.67
CA LEU A 219 13.88 6.22 -7.23
C LEU A 219 13.28 4.85 -6.90
N LEU A 220 12.25 4.43 -7.64
CA LEU A 220 11.59 3.13 -7.43
C LEU A 220 12.50 1.95 -7.75
N LEU A 221 13.27 2.04 -8.83
CA LEU A 221 14.31 1.06 -9.17
C LEU A 221 15.40 1.03 -8.09
N GLY A 222 15.80 2.17 -7.53
CA GLY A 222 16.72 2.20 -6.39
C GLY A 222 16.20 1.37 -5.20
N LEU A 223 14.94 1.58 -4.82
CA LEU A 223 14.30 0.83 -3.73
C LEU A 223 14.18 -0.68 -4.01
N LEU A 224 13.85 -1.06 -5.25
CA LEU A 224 13.84 -2.47 -5.68
C LEU A 224 15.24 -3.11 -5.52
N ARG A 225 16.30 -2.37 -5.82
CA ARG A 225 17.69 -2.86 -5.77
C ARG A 225 18.11 -3.04 -4.34
N ASP A 226 17.78 -2.07 -3.48
CA ASP A 226 18.09 -2.12 -2.06
C ASP A 226 17.41 -3.33 -1.40
N ASN A 227 16.15 -3.58 -1.74
CA ASN A 227 15.42 -4.78 -1.32
C ASN A 227 16.08 -6.07 -1.82
N HIS A 228 16.38 -6.17 -3.12
CA HIS A 228 17.02 -7.34 -3.70
C HIS A 228 18.37 -7.66 -3.00
N ASN A 229 19.20 -6.64 -2.77
CA ASN A 229 20.47 -6.78 -2.06
C ASN A 229 20.28 -7.24 -0.61
N LEU A 230 19.26 -6.71 0.09
CA LEU A 230 18.93 -7.13 1.44
C LEU A 230 18.49 -8.60 1.52
N TRP A 231 17.80 -9.11 0.49
CA TRP A 231 17.28 -10.48 0.47
C TRP A 231 18.30 -11.53 0.03
N THR A 232 19.30 -11.11 -0.73
CA THR A 232 20.38 -11.98 -1.26
C THR A 232 21.65 -11.96 -0.41
N SER A 233 21.77 -11.03 0.53
CA SER A 233 22.92 -10.91 1.45
C SER A 233 22.84 -11.78 2.72
N LYS A 234 21.83 -12.66 2.82
CA LYS A 234 21.65 -13.61 3.92
C LYS A 234 21.90 -15.04 3.45
#